data_AF-A0A0L8HM45-F1
#
_entry.id   AF-A0A0L8HM45-F1
#
_cell.length_a   1.000
_cell.length_b   1.000
_cell.length_c   1.000
_cell.angle_alpha   90.00
_cell.angle_beta   90.00
_cell.angle_gamma   90.00
#
_symmetry.space_group_name_H-M   'P 1'
#
loop_
_entity.id
_entity.type
_entity.pdbx_description
1 polymer ?
#
loop_
_entity_poly.entity_id
_entity_poly.type
_entity_poly.pdbx_seq_one_letter_code
_entity_poly.pdbx_strand_id
1 'polypeptide(L)'
;MTTANSHLLKSSCTSYKNIQDDSMQNHSFRNFDKCDSDSQVYNTYKQMHMFQTVDFVKESHGRWTRFDQAEMSIMEALEMLNNLVDESDPDIDLSNSFHAFQTAEGIRKEYPDEDWFQLTGLIHDLGKVMALWGAPQWSVVG
;
A
#
# COMPACT_ATOMS: atom_id res chain seq x y z
N MET A 1 4.66 18.37 53.38
CA MET A 1 4.11 17.16 52.71
C MET A 1 4.03 17.46 51.23
N THR A 2 4.52 16.51 50.45
CA THR A 2 5.12 16.62 49.11
C THR A 2 4.13 16.98 47.99
N THR A 3 4.65 17.71 47.00
CA THR A 3 4.08 18.12 45.71
C THR A 3 3.94 16.97 44.69
N ALA A 4 2.99 17.06 43.75
CA ALA A 4 3.07 16.56 42.36
C ALA A 4 1.86 17.11 41.56
N ASN A 5 1.99 18.11 40.68
CA ASN A 5 2.41 18.04 39.28
C ASN A 5 1.72 16.94 38.45
N SER A 6 0.59 17.28 37.83
CA SER A 6 0.00 16.54 36.71
C SER A 6 0.47 17.15 35.39
N HIS A 7 1.68 16.81 34.97
CA HIS A 7 2.14 17.01 33.61
C HIS A 7 2.67 15.67 33.08
N LEU A 8 2.22 15.32 31.87
CA LEU A 8 2.82 14.35 30.94
C LEU A 8 2.65 12.86 31.26
N LEU A 9 1.80 12.19 30.48
CA LEU A 9 2.18 10.95 29.79
C LEU A 9 1.52 10.94 28.40
N LYS A 10 2.16 11.62 27.43
CA LYS A 10 2.15 11.17 26.04
C LYS A 10 2.92 9.84 26.04
N SER A 11 2.23 8.71 25.96
CA SER A 11 2.89 7.42 25.80
C SER A 11 2.97 7.11 24.31
N SER A 12 4.07 7.56 23.70
CA SER A 12 4.56 7.09 22.41
C SER A 12 4.57 5.58 22.34
N CYS A 13 4.02 5.03 21.26
CA CYS A 13 4.19 3.63 20.89
C CYS A 13 5.70 3.32 20.82
N THR A 14 6.21 2.64 21.84
CA THR A 14 7.60 2.19 21.89
C THR A 14 7.58 0.72 21.56
N SER A 15 7.99 0.41 20.33
CA SER A 15 8.14 -0.96 19.82
C SER A 15 9.18 -1.73 20.63
N TYR A 16 8.74 -2.75 21.37
CA TYR A 16 9.64 -3.77 21.90
C TYR A 16 9.99 -4.78 20.81
N LYS A 17 11.28 -4.81 20.43
CA LYS A 17 11.87 -5.93 19.68
C LYS A 17 11.82 -7.18 20.55
N ASN A 18 11.33 -8.29 19.98
CA ASN A 18 11.77 -9.62 20.38
C ASN A 18 11.89 -10.53 19.16
N ILE A 19 12.93 -11.36 19.24
CA ILE A 19 13.57 -12.15 18.20
C ILE A 19 12.76 -13.41 17.86
N GLN A 20 12.85 -13.81 16.59
CA GLN A 20 12.11 -14.86 15.87
C GLN A 20 11.86 -16.17 16.64
N ASP A 21 10.62 -16.64 16.57
CA ASP A 21 10.22 -18.06 16.67
C ASP A 21 9.66 -18.48 15.30
N ASP A 22 10.36 -19.40 14.65
CA ASP A 22 10.17 -19.83 13.25
C ASP A 22 9.14 -20.97 13.11
N SER A 23 8.21 -21.08 14.07
CA SER A 23 7.22 -22.18 14.11
C SER A 23 5.74 -21.75 14.24
N MET A 24 5.43 -20.45 14.10
CA MET A 24 4.06 -19.90 14.12
C MET A 24 3.69 -19.04 12.88
N GLN A 25 4.34 -19.29 11.74
CA GLN A 25 4.31 -18.44 10.53
C GLN A 25 3.07 -18.64 9.61
N ASN A 26 1.82 -18.69 10.10
CA ASN A 26 0.71 -18.87 9.16
C ASN A 26 -0.68 -18.26 9.49
N HIS A 27 -0.76 -17.24 10.34
CA HIS A 27 -2.05 -16.57 10.62
C HIS A 27 -2.01 -15.04 10.74
N SER A 28 -0.93 -14.36 10.33
CA SER A 28 -0.79 -12.91 10.54
C SER A 28 -0.81 -12.04 9.29
N PHE A 29 -0.80 -12.60 8.07
CA PHE A 29 -0.91 -11.82 6.84
C PHE A 29 -2.37 -11.44 6.55
N ARG A 30 -2.59 -10.23 6.05
CA ARG A 30 -3.91 -9.71 5.67
C ARG A 30 -4.94 -9.82 6.80
N ASN A 31 -4.54 -9.45 8.01
CA ASN A 31 -5.43 -9.52 9.18
C ASN A 31 -6.32 -8.28 9.31
N PHE A 32 -7.56 -8.40 8.83
CA PHE A 32 -8.56 -7.33 8.91
C PHE A 32 -9.37 -7.34 10.23
N ASP A 33 -9.31 -8.41 11.02
CA ASP A 33 -10.02 -8.51 12.31
C ASP A 33 -9.43 -7.57 13.37
N LYS A 34 -8.18 -7.16 13.20
CA LYS A 34 -7.46 -6.21 14.08
C LYS A 34 -7.61 -4.75 13.66
N CYS A 35 -8.24 -4.47 12.52
CA CYS A 35 -8.46 -3.11 12.07
C CYS A 35 -9.59 -2.48 12.89
N ASP A 36 -9.24 -1.51 13.74
CA ASP A 36 -10.21 -0.65 14.42
C ASP A 36 -11.12 0.04 13.37
N SER A 37 -12.36 0.37 13.74
CA SER A 37 -13.30 1.04 12.83
C SER A 37 -12.84 2.43 12.37
N ASP A 38 -11.81 2.96 13.00
CA ASP A 38 -11.16 4.22 12.64
C ASP A 38 -9.82 4.01 11.91
N SER A 39 -9.44 2.76 11.56
CA SER A 39 -8.20 2.50 10.83
C SER A 39 -8.24 3.05 9.41
N GLN A 40 -7.07 3.39 8.88
CA GLN A 40 -6.92 3.87 7.50
C GLN A 40 -7.44 2.83 6.49
N VAL A 41 -7.04 1.57 6.66
CA VAL A 41 -7.50 0.42 5.87
C VAL A 41 -9.02 0.32 5.86
N TYR A 42 -9.66 0.33 7.04
CA TYR A 42 -11.12 0.25 7.13
C TYR A 42 -11.80 1.42 6.41
N ASN A 43 -11.30 2.64 6.60
CA ASN A 43 -11.86 3.84 5.97
C ASN A 43 -11.67 3.84 4.44
N THR A 44 -10.56 3.30 3.94
CA THR A 44 -10.33 3.12 2.50
C THR A 44 -11.36 2.17 1.89
N TYR A 45 -11.52 0.97 2.47
CA TYR A 45 -12.52 0.00 1.99
C TYR A 45 -13.96 0.50 2.16
N LYS A 46 -14.28 1.19 3.25
CA LYS A 46 -15.61 1.78 3.47
C LYS A 46 -15.96 2.78 2.37
N GLN A 47 -15.04 3.67 2.01
CA GLN A 47 -15.24 4.62 0.91
C GLN A 47 -15.30 3.91 -0.44
N MET A 48 -14.43 2.94 -0.68
CA MET A 48 -14.43 2.15 -1.91
C MET A 48 -15.79 1.48 -2.12
N HIS A 49 -16.31 0.76 -1.12
CA HIS A 49 -17.61 0.10 -1.19
C HIS A 49 -18.79 1.07 -1.31
N MET A 50 -18.64 2.31 -0.85
CA MET A 50 -19.69 3.34 -0.94
C MET A 50 -19.74 4.01 -2.31
N PHE A 51 -18.59 4.23 -2.95
CA PHE A 51 -18.49 5.11 -4.12
C PHE A 51 -18.14 4.40 -5.43
N GLN A 52 -17.67 3.15 -5.40
CA GLN A 52 -17.46 2.33 -6.60
C GLN A 52 -18.79 1.92 -7.24
N THR A 53 -19.34 2.82 -8.05
CA THR A 53 -20.57 2.59 -8.82
C THR A 53 -20.27 2.33 -10.29
N VAL A 54 -21.23 1.77 -11.03
CA VAL A 54 -21.11 1.57 -12.49
C VAL A 54 -20.79 2.88 -13.20
N ASP A 55 -21.40 3.99 -12.79
CA ASP A 55 -21.20 5.29 -13.42
C ASP A 55 -19.80 5.84 -13.10
N PHE A 56 -19.34 5.70 -11.86
CA PHE A 56 -17.98 6.07 -11.46
C PHE A 56 -16.91 5.31 -12.25
N VAL A 57 -17.08 4.00 -12.43
CA VAL A 57 -16.12 3.17 -13.18
C VAL A 57 -16.13 3.54 -14.67
N LYS A 58 -17.31 3.80 -15.26
CA LYS A 58 -17.40 4.27 -16.66
C LYS A 58 -16.69 5.61 -16.87
N GLU A 59 -16.89 6.56 -15.96
CA GLU A 59 -16.20 7.85 -16.00
C GLU A 59 -14.69 7.67 -15.84
N SER A 60 -14.27 6.85 -14.88
CA SER A 60 -12.86 6.53 -14.63
C SER A 60 -12.19 5.90 -15.85
N HIS A 61 -12.86 4.96 -16.52
CA HIS A 61 -12.38 4.42 -17.80
C HIS A 61 -12.21 5.52 -18.84
N GLY A 62 -13.23 6.38 -19.02
CA GLY A 62 -13.16 7.50 -19.95
C GLY A 62 -12.04 8.52 -19.64
N ARG A 63 -11.64 8.62 -18.37
CA ARG A 63 -10.53 9.47 -17.91
C ARG A 63 -9.17 8.83 -18.15
N TRP A 64 -8.94 7.64 -17.58
CA TRP A 64 -7.59 7.08 -17.46
C TRP A 64 -7.11 6.34 -18.70
N THR A 65 -8.03 5.83 -19.53
CA THR A 65 -7.65 5.09 -20.76
C THR A 65 -7.25 5.99 -21.94
N ARG A 66 -7.23 7.31 -21.75
CA ARG A 66 -6.69 8.26 -22.74
C ARG A 66 -5.16 8.34 -22.71
N PHE A 67 -4.54 7.93 -21.60
CA PHE A 67 -3.10 7.96 -21.39
C PHE A 67 -2.46 9.33 -21.69
N ASP A 68 -3.18 10.41 -21.34
CA ASP A 68 -2.81 11.82 -21.60
C ASP A 68 -2.27 12.56 -20.37
N GLN A 69 -1.99 11.83 -19.28
CA GLN A 69 -1.61 12.41 -18.00
C GLN A 69 -0.10 12.75 -17.94
N ALA A 70 0.74 11.90 -18.52
CA ALA A 70 2.19 12.06 -18.55
C ALA A 70 2.81 11.06 -19.55
N GLU A 71 4.02 11.38 -20.01
CA GLU A 71 4.91 10.46 -20.75
C GLU A 71 6.14 10.20 -19.87
N MET A 72 6.40 8.92 -19.56
CA MET A 72 7.48 8.51 -18.66
C MET A 72 7.93 7.09 -18.93
N SER A 73 9.17 6.79 -18.53
CA SER A 73 9.72 5.44 -18.44
C SER A 73 9.19 4.69 -17.21
N ILE A 74 9.38 3.37 -17.21
CA ILE A 74 9.02 2.50 -16.06
C ILE A 74 9.76 2.93 -14.79
N MET A 75 11.05 3.30 -14.89
CA MET A 75 11.83 3.72 -13.72
C MET A 75 11.35 5.05 -13.16
N GLU A 76 10.98 6.00 -14.00
CA GLU A 76 10.37 7.27 -13.53
C GLU A 76 9.03 7.02 -12.82
N ALA A 77 8.21 6.09 -13.33
CA ALA A 77 6.97 5.69 -12.64
C ALA A 77 7.25 5.04 -11.27
N LEU A 78 8.27 4.18 -11.16
CA LEU A 78 8.70 3.60 -9.88
C LEU A 78 9.22 4.67 -8.92
N GLU A 79 9.97 5.65 -9.41
CA GLU A 79 10.46 6.76 -8.61
C GLU A 79 9.31 7.63 -8.05
N MET A 80 8.25 7.83 -8.83
CA MET A 80 7.04 8.50 -8.34
C MET A 80 6.43 7.73 -7.15
N LEU A 81 6.36 6.40 -7.24
CA LEU A 81 5.83 5.54 -6.18
C LEU A 81 6.68 5.52 -4.90
N ASN A 82 7.86 6.14 -4.87
CA ASN A 82 8.58 6.39 -3.61
C ASN A 82 7.77 7.25 -2.62
N ASN A 83 6.85 8.07 -3.13
CA ASN A 83 6.03 8.99 -2.33
C ASN A 83 4.63 8.44 -2.03
N LEU A 84 4.35 7.17 -2.34
CA LEU A 84 3.05 6.55 -2.11
C LEU A 84 3.17 5.41 -1.08
N VAL A 85 2.38 5.51 -0.02
CA VAL A 85 2.06 4.40 0.89
C VAL A 85 0.63 3.98 0.60
N ASP A 86 0.40 2.67 0.48
CA ASP A 86 -0.90 2.09 0.18
C ASP A 86 -1.79 2.08 1.44
N GLU A 87 -2.88 2.85 1.40
CA GLU A 87 -3.81 3.00 2.52
C GLU A 87 -4.74 1.80 2.74
N SER A 88 -4.72 0.81 1.84
CA SER A 88 -5.53 -0.41 1.93
C SER A 88 -4.75 -1.62 2.44
N ASP A 89 -3.41 -1.56 2.44
CA ASP A 89 -2.56 -2.67 2.86
C ASP A 89 -2.42 -2.72 4.40
N PRO A 90 -2.89 -3.79 5.07
CA PRO A 90 -2.74 -3.94 6.53
C PRO A 90 -1.34 -4.41 6.96
N ASP A 91 -0.50 -4.86 6.02
CA ASP A 91 0.76 -5.54 6.30
C ASP A 91 2.00 -4.64 6.03
N ILE A 92 1.87 -3.61 5.19
CA ILE A 92 3.01 -2.83 4.67
C ILE A 92 2.80 -1.31 4.85
N ASP A 93 3.74 -0.66 5.55
CA ASP A 93 3.86 0.82 5.69
C ASP A 93 5.13 1.36 4.99
N LEU A 94 5.55 0.68 3.92
CA LEU A 94 6.69 1.06 3.08
C LEU A 94 6.21 1.73 1.80
N SER A 95 7.09 2.49 1.14
CA SER A 95 6.75 3.04 -0.17
C SER A 95 6.49 1.92 -1.18
N ASN A 96 5.52 2.13 -2.05
CA ASN A 96 5.08 1.11 -3.00
C ASN A 96 6.18 0.71 -4.02
N SER A 97 7.18 1.58 -4.22
CA SER A 97 8.37 1.26 -5.00
C SER A 97 9.21 0.12 -4.38
N PHE A 98 9.37 0.08 -3.06
CA PHE A 98 10.07 -1.03 -2.39
C PHE A 98 9.29 -2.33 -2.56
N HIS A 99 7.97 -2.29 -2.47
CA HIS A 99 7.11 -3.45 -2.71
C HIS A 99 7.32 -4.02 -4.12
N ALA A 100 7.36 -3.16 -5.15
CA ALA A 100 7.61 -3.59 -6.52
C ALA A 100 8.94 -4.35 -6.67
N PHE A 101 10.03 -3.85 -6.08
CA PHE A 101 11.32 -4.56 -6.09
C PHE A 101 11.31 -5.83 -5.26
N GLN A 102 10.64 -5.86 -4.11
CA GLN A 102 10.51 -7.07 -3.29
C GLN A 102 9.79 -8.18 -4.06
N THR A 103 8.69 -7.84 -4.74
CA THR A 103 7.92 -8.78 -5.56
C THR A 103 8.75 -9.29 -6.73
N ALA A 104 9.41 -8.38 -7.48
CA ALA A 104 10.28 -8.75 -8.60
C ALA A 104 11.44 -9.66 -8.16
N GLU A 105 12.13 -9.32 -7.06
CA GLU A 105 13.25 -10.12 -6.54
C GLU A 105 12.82 -11.45 -5.93
N GLY A 106 11.63 -11.52 -5.33
CA GLY A 106 11.02 -12.76 -4.89
C GLY A 106 10.77 -13.70 -6.07
N ILE A 107 10.15 -13.18 -7.13
CA ILE A 107 9.92 -13.93 -8.36
C ILE A 107 11.23 -14.35 -9.00
N ARG A 108 12.23 -13.47 -9.10
CA ARG A 108 13.54 -13.80 -9.68
C ARG A 108 14.26 -14.93 -8.96
N LYS A 109 14.11 -15.03 -7.63
CA LYS A 109 14.73 -16.11 -6.84
C LYS A 109 14.07 -17.46 -7.11
N GLU A 110 12.75 -17.49 -7.24
CA GLU A 110 11.98 -18.73 -7.43
C GLU A 110 11.91 -19.16 -8.90
N TYR A 111 11.87 -18.19 -9.82
CA TYR A 111 11.73 -18.36 -11.26
C TYR A 111 12.85 -17.61 -12.01
N PRO A 112 14.12 -18.06 -11.89
CA PRO A 112 15.27 -17.36 -12.44
C PRO A 112 15.29 -17.27 -13.96
N ASP A 113 14.67 -18.24 -14.65
CA ASP A 113 14.65 -18.34 -16.11
C ASP A 113 13.44 -17.65 -16.75
N GLU A 114 12.52 -17.09 -15.94
CA GLU A 114 11.28 -16.45 -16.41
C GLU A 114 11.37 -14.92 -16.26
N ASP A 115 12.17 -14.28 -17.11
CA ASP A 115 12.45 -12.84 -17.07
C ASP A 115 11.19 -11.95 -17.16
N TRP A 116 10.23 -12.32 -18.00
CA TRP A 116 8.95 -11.63 -18.12
C TRP A 116 8.14 -11.67 -16.82
N PHE A 117 8.29 -12.72 -16.01
CA PHE A 117 7.56 -12.84 -14.76
C PHE A 117 8.19 -11.94 -13.68
N GLN A 118 9.51 -11.81 -13.70
CA GLN A 118 10.25 -10.85 -12.86
C GLN A 118 9.81 -9.42 -13.18
N LEU A 119 9.73 -9.08 -14.47
CA LEU A 119 9.24 -7.79 -14.92
C LEU A 119 7.78 -7.56 -14.52
N THR A 120 6.93 -8.59 -14.62
CA THR A 120 5.53 -8.52 -14.17
C THR A 120 5.44 -8.13 -12.70
N GLY A 121 6.27 -8.74 -11.84
CA GLY A 121 6.39 -8.36 -10.43
C GLY A 121 6.81 -6.90 -10.22
N LEU A 122 7.69 -6.38 -11.08
CA LEU A 122 8.14 -4.98 -11.00
C LEU A 122 7.04 -3.99 -11.41
N ILE A 123 6.24 -4.32 -12.43
CA ILE A 123 5.30 -3.37 -13.03
C ILE A 123 3.86 -3.47 -12.51
N HIS A 124 3.53 -4.52 -11.74
CA HIS A 124 2.14 -4.87 -11.41
C HIS A 124 1.35 -3.72 -10.76
N ASP A 125 2.02 -2.93 -9.93
CA ASP A 125 1.41 -1.86 -9.13
C ASP A 125 1.63 -0.45 -9.70
N LEU A 126 2.20 -0.31 -10.90
CA LEU A 126 2.49 1.01 -11.48
C LEU A 126 1.25 1.87 -11.70
N GLY A 127 0.06 1.27 -11.83
CA GLY A 127 -1.20 2.01 -11.91
C GLY A 127 -1.47 2.90 -10.69
N LYS A 128 -0.83 2.63 -9.55
CA LYS A 128 -0.99 3.41 -8.32
C LYS A 128 -0.50 4.86 -8.43
N VAL A 129 0.24 5.21 -9.48
CA VAL A 129 0.57 6.62 -9.81
C VAL A 129 -0.67 7.51 -9.95
N MET A 130 -1.85 6.94 -10.24
CA MET A 130 -3.12 7.67 -10.25
C MET A 130 -3.40 8.41 -8.93
N ALA A 131 -2.98 7.84 -7.79
CA ALA A 131 -3.13 8.50 -6.49
C ALA A 131 -2.30 9.79 -6.39
N LEU A 132 -1.09 9.79 -6.99
CA LEU A 132 -0.21 10.96 -7.05
C LEU A 132 -0.74 12.04 -8.02
N TRP A 133 -1.58 11.65 -8.97
CA TRP A 133 -2.32 12.56 -9.85
C TRP A 133 -3.67 13.02 -9.26
N GLY A 134 -3.88 12.78 -7.96
CA GLY A 134 -5.01 13.30 -7.20
C GLY A 134 -6.26 12.41 -7.21
N ALA A 135 -6.18 11.18 -7.72
CA ALA A 135 -7.24 10.20 -7.48
C ALA A 135 -7.24 9.80 -5.99
N PRO A 136 -8.42 9.71 -5.34
CA PRO A 136 -8.46 9.23 -3.96
C PRO A 136 -8.03 7.76 -3.91
N GLN A 137 -7.28 7.37 -2.87
CA GLN A 137 -6.71 6.01 -2.78
C GLN A 137 -7.77 4.91 -2.86
N TRP A 138 -8.98 5.11 -2.29
CA TRP A 138 -10.08 4.13 -2.42
C TRP A 138 -10.50 3.82 -3.87
N SER A 139 -10.12 4.66 -4.82
CA SER A 139 -10.36 4.46 -6.27
C SER A 139 -9.16 3.92 -7.04
N VAL A 140 -8.04 3.66 -6.35
CA VAL A 140 -6.74 3.31 -6.94
C VAL A 140 -6.19 2.00 -6.36
N VAL A 141 -6.21 1.86 -5.04
CA VAL A 141 -5.71 0.70 -4.29
C VAL A 141 -6.85 -0.18 -3.77
N GLY A 142 -6.54 -1.38 -3.28
CA GLY A 142 -7.51 -2.32 -2.70
C GLY A 142 -7.03 -3.76 -2.67
#